data_AF-A0A7W8K0M0-F1
#
_entry.id   AF-A0A7W8K0M0-F1
#
_cell.length_a   1.000
_cell.length_b   1.000
_cell.length_c   1.000
_cell.angle_alpha   90.00
_cell.angle_beta   90.00
_cell.angle_gamma   90.00
#
_symmetry.space_group_name_H-M   'P 1'
#
loop_
_entity.id
_entity.type
_entity.pdbx_description
1 polymer ?
#
loop_
_entity_poly.entity_id
_entity_poly.type
_entity_poly.pdbx_seq_one_letter_code
_entity_poly.pdbx_strand_id
1 'polypeptide(L)'
;MKMYRRPASLLILTATVAGISLGTANAGGAGAPPLSIKRSFSYICDLGKKISVTYVDYGTNGPMFAVLKWNGMDYGLAEAISASGARYAGLNGPAQARGGLEWWEHQGEATLSTFMDGDTSKTQALLTGCKTN
;
A
#
# COMPACT_ATOMS: atom_id res chain seq x y z
N MET A 1 -80.43 -15.72 36.34
CA MET A 1 -79.89 -17.08 36.54
C MET A 1 -78.37 -17.02 36.40
N LYS A 2 -77.67 -17.81 37.22
CA LYS A 2 -76.22 -17.78 37.49
C LYS A 2 -75.62 -19.10 36.98
N MET A 3 -74.63 -19.07 36.10
CA MET A 3 -73.64 -20.13 35.80
C MET A 3 -72.49 -19.45 35.02
N TYR A 4 -71.25 -19.26 35.49
CA TYR A 4 -70.18 -20.10 36.06
C TYR A 4 -69.24 -20.74 34.99
N ARG A 5 -67.92 -20.57 35.25
CA ARG A 5 -66.71 -21.20 34.65
C ARG A 5 -66.06 -20.46 33.48
N ARG A 6 -64.74 -20.30 33.35
CA ARG A 6 -63.52 -20.44 34.19
C ARG A 6 -62.34 -19.85 33.34
N PRO A 7 -61.12 -19.67 33.89
CA PRO A 7 -60.12 -18.70 33.44
C PRO A 7 -59.21 -19.25 32.33
N ALA A 8 -58.53 -18.36 31.61
CA ALA A 8 -57.35 -18.71 30.84
C ALA A 8 -56.24 -17.69 31.14
N SER A 9 -55.35 -18.12 32.03
CA SER A 9 -54.07 -17.52 32.36
C SER A 9 -53.30 -17.19 31.08
N LEU A 10 -52.86 -15.94 30.91
CA LEU A 10 -51.82 -15.62 29.93
C LEU A 10 -50.50 -15.45 30.66
N LEU A 11 -49.55 -16.29 30.27
CA LEU A 11 -48.20 -16.39 30.80
C LEU A 11 -47.44 -15.06 30.67
N ILE A 12 -46.73 -14.72 31.74
CA ILE A 12 -45.69 -13.69 31.77
C ILE A 12 -44.48 -14.24 31.00
N LEU A 13 -44.15 -13.65 29.85
CA LEU A 13 -42.91 -13.93 29.13
C LEU A 13 -41.79 -13.03 29.70
N THR A 14 -40.90 -13.61 30.49
CA THR A 14 -39.67 -12.95 30.95
C THR A 14 -38.64 -12.96 29.81
N ALA A 15 -38.41 -11.81 29.18
CA ALA A 15 -37.34 -11.64 28.20
C ALA A 15 -35.98 -11.58 28.91
N THR A 16 -35.20 -12.65 28.83
CA THR A 16 -33.79 -12.68 29.24
C THR A 16 -32.95 -12.06 28.12
N VAL A 17 -32.43 -10.85 28.33
CA VAL A 17 -31.44 -10.24 27.43
C VAL A 17 -30.08 -10.87 27.73
N ALA A 18 -29.72 -11.91 26.98
CA ALA A 18 -28.36 -12.43 26.97
C ALA A 18 -27.48 -11.47 26.16
N GLY A 19 -26.71 -10.63 26.86
CA GLY A 19 -25.64 -9.85 26.26
C GLY A 19 -24.52 -10.78 25.79
N ILE A 20 -24.35 -10.91 24.48
CA ILE A 20 -23.19 -11.58 23.89
C ILE A 20 -22.33 -10.50 23.26
N SER A 21 -21.18 -10.29 23.89
CA SER A 21 -20.11 -9.41 23.49
C SER A 21 -19.73 -9.64 22.02
N LEU A 22 -19.77 -8.58 21.21
CA LEU A 22 -19.17 -8.56 19.89
C LEU A 22 -17.64 -8.65 20.06
N GLY A 23 -17.11 -9.88 20.03
CA GLY A 23 -15.68 -10.09 19.85
C GLY A 23 -15.28 -9.50 18.51
N THR A 24 -14.38 -8.52 18.50
CA THR A 24 -13.77 -8.00 17.29
C THR A 24 -12.96 -9.10 16.62
N ALA A 25 -13.51 -9.72 15.58
CA ALA A 25 -12.76 -10.63 14.73
C ALA A 25 -11.73 -9.82 13.93
N ASN A 26 -10.45 -9.92 14.30
CA ASN A 26 -9.36 -9.52 13.42
C ASN A 26 -9.39 -10.45 12.20
N ALA A 27 -10.01 -10.01 11.11
CA ALA A 27 -9.94 -10.65 9.81
C ALA A 27 -8.55 -10.40 9.18
N GLY A 28 -7.49 -10.95 9.80
CA GLY A 28 -6.23 -11.17 9.10
C GLY A 28 -6.41 -12.38 8.20
N GLY A 29 -6.59 -12.15 6.90
CA GLY A 29 -6.87 -13.22 5.93
C GLY A 29 -5.81 -14.32 5.98
N ALA A 30 -6.23 -15.53 6.38
CA ALA A 30 -5.43 -16.74 6.25
C ALA A 30 -5.18 -16.99 4.76
N GLY A 31 -3.98 -16.65 4.28
CA GLY A 31 -3.58 -16.85 2.88
C GLY A 31 -2.84 -15.69 2.24
N ALA A 32 -2.76 -14.52 2.88
CA ALA A 32 -1.88 -13.47 2.38
C ALA A 32 -0.41 -13.87 2.63
N PRO A 33 0.43 -13.97 1.60
CA PRO A 33 1.85 -14.22 1.81
C PRO A 33 2.45 -13.12 2.68
N PRO A 34 3.38 -13.45 3.58
CA PRO A 34 3.94 -12.48 4.51
C PRO A 34 4.76 -11.43 3.74
N LEU A 35 4.18 -10.25 3.51
CA LEU A 35 4.94 -9.06 3.16
C LEU A 35 5.86 -8.74 4.35
N SER A 36 7.15 -9.01 4.20
CA SER A 36 8.10 -8.97 5.31
C SER A 36 9.18 -7.94 5.02
N ILE A 37 9.55 -7.20 6.08
CA ILE A 37 10.58 -6.16 6.13
C ILE A 37 10.31 -4.99 5.17
N LYS A 38 9.92 -3.86 5.78
CA LYS A 38 9.82 -2.56 5.10
C LYS A 38 11.02 -1.73 5.51
N ARG A 39 11.90 -1.36 4.57
CA ARG A 39 12.93 -0.34 4.80
C ARG A 39 12.46 0.95 4.16
N SER A 40 12.21 1.97 4.98
CA SER A 40 11.77 3.28 4.51
C SER A 40 12.92 4.28 4.59
N PHE A 41 13.17 4.98 3.50
CA PHE A 41 14.18 6.02 3.38
C PHE A 41 13.53 7.33 2.95
N SER A 42 14.07 8.45 3.41
CA SER A 42 13.70 9.77 2.94
C SER A 42 14.86 10.36 2.15
N TYR A 43 14.58 10.83 0.95
CA TYR A 43 15.54 11.42 0.06
C TYR A 43 15.31 12.93 -0.05
N ILE A 44 16.41 13.68 -0.10
CA ILE A 44 16.43 15.07 -0.54
C ILE A 44 17.07 15.08 -1.92
N CYS A 45 16.32 15.60 -2.88
CA CYS A 45 16.73 15.76 -4.26
C CYS A 45 17.13 17.21 -4.54
N ASP A 46 17.60 17.46 -5.76
CA ASP A 46 17.89 18.79 -6.25
C ASP A 46 16.70 19.75 -6.01
N LEU A 47 17.01 21.04 -5.83
CA LEU A 47 16.04 22.08 -5.49
C LEU A 47 15.29 21.85 -4.17
N GLY A 48 15.83 20.99 -3.28
CA GLY A 48 15.27 20.70 -1.97
C GLY A 48 13.98 19.88 -2.01
N LYS A 49 13.67 19.23 -3.14
CA LYS A 49 12.51 18.35 -3.27
C LYS A 49 12.69 17.11 -2.41
N LYS A 50 11.57 16.57 -1.90
CA LYS A 50 11.57 15.40 -1.01
C LYS A 50 10.74 14.28 -1.61
N ILE A 51 11.22 13.06 -1.41
CA ILE A 51 10.52 11.83 -1.74
C ILE A 51 10.87 10.79 -0.68
N SER A 52 9.89 9.98 -0.26
CA SER A 52 10.16 8.83 0.60
C SER A 52 9.98 7.55 -0.19
N VAL A 53 10.84 6.56 0.04
CA VAL A 53 10.78 5.27 -0.63
C VAL A 53 10.73 4.18 0.41
N THR A 54 9.77 3.27 0.27
CA THR A 54 9.68 2.07 1.10
C THR A 54 9.93 0.85 0.24
N TYR A 55 11.00 0.12 0.53
CA TYR A 55 11.29 -1.17 -0.11
C TYR A 55 10.58 -2.29 0.63
N VAL A 56 9.94 -3.18 -0.12
CA VAL A 56 9.12 -4.28 0.39
C VAL A 56 9.55 -5.57 -0.29
N ASP A 57 9.92 -6.57 0.50
CA ASP A 57 10.23 -7.92 0.01
C ASP A 57 8.97 -8.78 -0.01
N TYR A 58 8.74 -9.48 -1.12
CA TYR A 58 7.64 -10.42 -1.26
C TYR A 58 8.08 -11.86 -0.97
N GLY A 59 8.06 -12.24 0.31
CA GLY A 59 8.51 -13.56 0.75
C GLY A 59 10.03 -13.76 0.66
N THR A 60 10.50 -14.92 1.09
CA THR A 60 11.94 -15.24 1.08
C THR A 60 12.45 -15.41 -0.34
N ASN A 61 13.43 -14.60 -0.75
CA ASN A 61 14.00 -14.56 -2.11
C ASN A 61 13.00 -14.20 -3.23
N GLY A 62 11.87 -13.58 -2.89
CA GLY A 62 10.95 -13.06 -3.89
C GLY A 62 11.35 -11.67 -4.41
N PRO A 63 10.57 -11.10 -5.34
CA PRO A 63 10.86 -9.79 -5.91
C PRO A 63 10.78 -8.70 -4.84
N MET A 64 11.63 -7.69 -4.99
CA MET A 64 11.55 -6.46 -4.22
C MET A 64 10.66 -5.44 -4.95
N PHE A 65 9.87 -4.70 -4.18
CA PHE A 65 9.07 -3.59 -4.68
C PHE A 65 9.50 -2.29 -4.02
N ALA A 66 9.41 -1.18 -4.74
CA ALA A 66 9.58 0.15 -4.19
C ALA A 66 8.22 0.87 -4.17
N VAL A 67 7.82 1.37 -3.00
CA VAL A 67 6.66 2.26 -2.87
C VAL A 67 7.17 3.67 -2.68
N LEU A 68 6.99 4.51 -3.69
CA LEU A 68 7.35 5.92 -3.66
C LEU A 68 6.21 6.73 -3.05
N LYS A 69 6.50 7.56 -2.06
CA LYS A 69 5.61 8.62 -1.59
C LYS A 69 6.09 9.95 -2.14
N TRP A 70 5.43 10.43 -3.19
CA TRP A 70 5.80 11.64 -3.91
C TRP A 70 4.59 12.55 -4.09
N ASN A 71 4.74 13.84 -3.73
CA ASN A 71 3.65 14.83 -3.74
C ASN A 71 2.38 14.37 -3.01
N GLY A 72 2.54 13.61 -1.92
CA GLY A 72 1.43 13.13 -1.09
C GLY A 72 0.73 11.86 -1.59
N MET A 73 1.15 11.32 -2.73
CA MET A 73 0.59 10.11 -3.33
C MET A 73 1.59 8.97 -3.30
N ASP A 74 1.08 7.73 -3.21
CA ASP A 74 1.89 6.51 -3.22
C ASP A 74 1.89 5.86 -4.61
N TYR A 75 3.07 5.47 -5.08
CA TYR A 75 3.28 4.79 -6.37
C TYR A 75 4.08 3.51 -6.16
N GLY A 76 3.45 2.37 -6.45
CA GLY A 76 4.11 1.07 -6.40
C GLY A 76 4.88 0.78 -7.69
N LEU A 77 6.15 0.40 -7.53
CA LEU A 77 7.07 0.05 -8.61
C LEU A 77 7.59 -1.37 -8.38
N ALA A 78 7.61 -2.17 -9.43
CA ALA A 78 8.25 -3.49 -9.42
C ALA A 78 9.74 -3.35 -9.77
N GLU A 79 10.58 -4.20 -9.21
CA GLU A 79 11.97 -4.33 -9.64
C GLU A 79 12.07 -4.55 -11.15
N ALA A 80 13.00 -3.83 -11.79
CA ALA A 80 13.22 -3.84 -13.22
C ALA A 80 14.69 -4.12 -13.52
N ILE A 81 14.96 -4.76 -14.67
CA ILE A 81 16.32 -5.06 -15.10
C ILE A 81 17.11 -3.75 -15.26
N SER A 82 18.31 -3.74 -14.68
CA SER A 82 19.26 -2.64 -14.78
C SER A 82 20.64 -3.15 -15.15
N ALA A 83 21.38 -2.37 -15.94
CA ALA A 83 22.79 -2.62 -16.20
C ALA A 83 23.66 -2.36 -14.96
N SER A 84 23.21 -1.47 -14.07
CA SER A 84 23.88 -1.19 -12.79
C SER A 84 22.94 -0.53 -11.78
N GLY A 85 23.21 -0.71 -10.50
CA GLY A 85 22.35 -0.17 -9.44
C GLY A 85 20.98 -0.87 -9.37
N ALA A 86 20.07 -0.29 -8.58
CA ALA A 86 18.73 -0.84 -8.36
C ALA A 86 17.70 0.00 -9.11
N ARG A 87 16.91 -0.64 -9.98
CA ARG A 87 15.90 0.02 -10.82
C ARG A 87 14.53 -0.56 -10.51
N TYR A 88 13.54 0.31 -10.41
CA TYR A 88 12.16 -0.05 -10.19
C TYR A 88 11.27 0.73 -11.16
N ALA A 89 10.25 0.08 -11.71
CA ALA A 89 9.37 0.66 -12.72
C ALA A 89 7.90 0.35 -12.45
N GLY A 90 7.02 1.26 -12.84
CA GLY A 90 5.57 1.10 -12.77
C GLY A 90 4.89 1.94 -13.83
N LEU A 91 3.83 1.41 -14.45
CA LEU A 91 3.12 2.09 -15.54
C LEU A 91 2.12 3.14 -15.03
N ASN A 92 1.89 3.21 -13.73
CA ASN A 92 1.06 4.23 -13.11
C ASN A 92 1.92 5.43 -12.68
N GLY A 93 1.44 6.64 -12.96
CA GLY A 93 2.10 7.88 -12.60
C GLY A 93 1.09 9.03 -12.51
N PRO A 94 1.49 10.18 -11.95
CA PRO A 94 0.63 11.36 -11.89
C PRO A 94 0.30 11.90 -13.28
N ALA A 95 -0.63 12.86 -13.36
CA ALA A 95 -1.10 13.42 -14.64
C ALA A 95 0.02 13.98 -15.54
N GLN A 96 1.08 14.52 -14.94
CA GLN A 96 2.28 15.02 -15.64
C GLN A 96 3.28 13.93 -16.04
N ALA A 97 3.08 12.68 -15.62
CA ALA A 97 3.97 11.54 -15.83
C ALA A 97 3.14 10.29 -16.20
N ARG A 98 2.25 10.44 -17.20
CA ARG A 98 1.32 9.37 -17.63
C ARG A 98 1.99 8.16 -18.29
N GLY A 99 3.25 8.28 -18.70
CA GLY A 99 4.01 7.14 -19.20
C GLY A 99 4.36 6.12 -18.11
N GLY A 100 4.13 6.46 -16.84
CA GLY A 100 4.57 5.69 -15.68
C GLY A 100 5.79 6.34 -15.03
N LEU A 101 6.35 5.65 -14.05
CA LEU A 101 7.46 6.10 -13.24
C LEU A 101 8.58 5.07 -13.23
N GLU A 102 9.80 5.60 -13.19
CA GLU A 102 11.03 4.87 -12.95
C GLU A 102 11.75 5.47 -11.75
N TRP A 103 12.12 4.62 -10.80
CA TRP A 103 13.04 4.96 -9.73
C TRP A 103 14.35 4.21 -9.95
N TRP A 104 15.45 4.92 -10.08
CA TRP A 104 16.76 4.32 -10.30
C TRP A 104 17.79 4.86 -9.32
N GLU A 105 18.39 3.95 -8.55
CA GLU A 105 19.48 4.20 -7.61
C GLU A 105 20.81 3.72 -8.19
N HIS A 106 21.79 4.62 -8.26
CA HIS A 106 23.11 4.36 -8.81
C HIS A 106 24.17 5.20 -8.11
N GLN A 107 25.27 4.58 -7.67
CA GLN A 107 26.43 5.26 -7.07
C GLN A 107 26.11 6.21 -5.90
N GLY A 108 25.13 5.87 -5.06
CA GLY A 108 24.77 6.67 -3.88
C GLY A 108 23.83 7.84 -4.16
N GLU A 109 23.35 7.95 -5.40
CA GLU A 109 22.31 8.90 -5.80
C GLU A 109 21.13 8.17 -6.43
N ALA A 110 19.97 8.82 -6.43
CA ALA A 110 18.78 8.31 -7.07
C ALA A 110 18.11 9.34 -7.96
N THR A 111 17.39 8.85 -8.98
CA THR A 111 16.62 9.66 -9.92
C THR A 111 15.20 9.10 -10.03
N LEU A 112 14.21 9.98 -9.97
CA LEU A 112 12.83 9.68 -10.37
C LEU A 112 12.60 10.21 -11.77
N SER A 113 12.13 9.35 -12.67
CA SER A 113 11.83 9.70 -14.06
C SER A 113 10.45 9.22 -14.49
N THR A 114 9.94 9.73 -15.61
CA THR A 114 8.76 9.18 -16.31
C THR A 114 9.17 8.58 -17.65
N PHE A 115 8.48 7.53 -18.08
CA PHE A 115 8.67 6.96 -19.42
C PHE A 115 8.06 7.88 -20.49
N MET A 116 8.71 7.95 -21.65
CA MET A 116 8.28 8.80 -22.75
C MET A 116 7.61 7.99 -23.86
N ASP A 117 6.53 8.52 -24.44
CA ASP A 117 5.88 7.96 -25.64
C ASP A 117 5.48 6.47 -25.55
N GLY A 118 5.23 5.98 -24.33
CA GLY A 118 4.94 4.57 -24.06
C GLY A 118 6.15 3.63 -24.16
N ASP A 119 7.35 4.18 -24.29
CA ASP A 119 8.62 3.46 -24.41
C ASP A 119 9.34 3.43 -23.05
N THR A 120 9.47 2.24 -22.46
CA THR A 120 10.11 2.05 -21.14
C THR A 120 11.65 2.07 -21.18
N SER A 121 12.23 2.25 -22.37
CA SER A 121 13.67 2.47 -22.55
C SER A 121 14.06 3.95 -22.58
N LYS A 122 13.08 4.85 -22.74
CA LYS A 122 13.28 6.31 -22.79
C LYS A 122 12.63 6.96 -21.60
N THR A 123 13.40 7.78 -20.89
CA THR A 123 12.92 8.45 -19.69
C THR A 123 13.21 9.93 -19.70
N GLN A 124 12.34 10.68 -19.04
CA GLN A 124 12.52 12.08 -18.71
C GLN A 124 12.60 12.24 -17.20
N ALA A 125 13.66 12.87 -16.71
CA ALA A 125 13.86 13.08 -15.28
C ALA A 125 12.81 14.04 -14.69
N LEU A 126 12.29 13.66 -13.52
CA LEU A 126 11.35 14.45 -12.71
C LEU A 126 12.03 14.96 -11.43
N LEU A 127 12.86 14.13 -10.80
CA LEU A 127 13.71 14.48 -9.67
C LEU A 127 15.10 13.88 -9.89
N THR A 128 16.14 14.68 -9.69
CA THR A 128 17.56 14.29 -9.83
C THR A 128 18.32 14.53 -8.53
N GLY A 129 19.51 13.94 -8.40
CA GLY A 129 20.40 14.20 -7.27
C GLY A 129 19.84 13.77 -5.92
N CYS A 130 18.91 12.80 -5.90
CA CYS A 130 18.26 12.37 -4.66
C CYS A 130 19.24 11.58 -3.79
N LYS A 131 19.50 12.06 -2.56
CA LYS A 131 20.34 11.42 -1.54
C LYS A 131 19.55 11.17 -0.27
N THR A 132 19.81 10.05 0.40
CA THR A 132 19.23 9.79 1.72
C THR A 132 19.65 10.88 2.71
N ASN A 133 18.66 11.44 3.41
CA ASN A 133 18.88 12.43 4.46
C ASN A 133 19.24 11.79 5.81
#